data_AF-A0A9E5N101-F1
#
_entry.id   AF-A0A9E5N101-F1
#
_cell.length_a   1.000
_cell.length_b   1.000
_cell.length_c   1.000
_cell.angle_alpha   90.00
_cell.angle_beta   90.00
_cell.angle_gamma   90.00
#
_symmetry.space_group_name_H-M   'P 1'
#
loop_
_entity.id
_entity.type
_entity.pdbx_description
1 polymer ?
#
loop_
_entity_poly.entity_id
_entity_poly.type
_entity_poly.pdbx_seq_one_letter_code
_entity_poly.pdbx_strand_id
1 'polypeptide(L)'
;MELDDELCLCFHVTKRKVLNYLRVEKPRAASQLSDCYGAGTGCGWCRTYLRRLYEEVVQHGQPSEGEPTAEQYAAQRSQYVRAGGGTPPPGATPINSPTGHDPDRTAGSDPPPPDEPGP
;
A
#
# COMPACT_ATOMS: atom_id res chain seq x y z
N MET A 1 6.24 -9.52 -4.19
CA MET A 1 6.34 -8.05 -4.02
C MET A 1 7.32 -7.86 -2.90
N GLU A 2 8.27 -6.97 -3.08
CA GLU A 2 9.26 -6.65 -2.06
C GLU A 2 8.73 -5.60 -1.10
N LEU A 3 9.46 -5.38 -0.01
CA LEU A 3 9.07 -4.43 1.04
C LEU A 3 8.93 -2.99 0.51
N ASP A 4 9.77 -2.60 -0.46
CA ASP A 4 9.75 -1.26 -1.03
C ASP A 4 8.76 -1.08 -2.18
N ASP A 5 8.10 -2.16 -2.62
CA ASP A 5 7.12 -2.07 -3.70
C ASP A 5 5.84 -1.38 -3.22
N GLU A 6 5.27 -0.56 -4.10
CA GLU A 6 3.98 0.10 -3.89
C GLU A 6 2.83 -0.91 -3.89
N LEU A 7 2.25 -1.11 -2.72
CA LEU A 7 1.02 -1.87 -2.51
C LEU A 7 -0.19 -1.04 -2.89
N CYS A 8 -0.27 0.21 -2.42
CA CYS A 8 -1.33 1.12 -2.85
C CYS A 8 -0.83 2.02 -3.97
N LEU A 9 -1.00 1.58 -5.22
CA LEU A 9 -0.68 2.35 -6.43
C LEU A 9 -1.56 3.60 -6.64
N CYS A 10 -2.49 3.90 -5.74
CA CYS A 10 -3.25 5.16 -5.77
C CYS A 10 -2.57 6.26 -4.95
N PHE A 11 -1.97 5.89 -3.82
CA PHE A 11 -1.40 6.81 -2.84
C PHE A 11 0.07 6.51 -2.53
N HIS A 12 0.71 5.70 -3.38
CA HIS A 12 2.13 5.33 -3.29
C HIS A 12 2.54 4.77 -1.91
N VAL A 13 1.68 3.92 -1.35
CA VAL A 13 1.93 3.27 -0.05
C VAL A 13 2.66 1.95 -0.29
N THR A 14 3.88 1.83 0.23
CA THR A 14 4.69 0.61 0.08
C THR A 14 4.25 -0.49 1.04
N LYS A 15 4.59 -1.74 0.70
CA LYS A 15 4.37 -2.88 1.59
C LYS A 15 5.02 -2.65 2.98
N ARG A 16 6.23 -2.09 3.01
CA ARG A 16 6.95 -1.74 4.26
C ARG A 16 6.14 -0.79 5.14
N LYS A 17 5.55 0.26 4.56
CA LYS A 17 4.72 1.22 5.31
C LYS A 17 3.54 0.53 5.99
N VAL A 18 2.84 -0.34 5.24
CA VAL A 18 1.69 -1.10 5.77
C VAL A 18 2.12 -2.06 6.90
N LEU A 19 3.20 -2.81 6.72
CA LEU A 19 3.70 -3.73 7.75
C LEU A 19 4.17 -3.01 9.01
N ASN A 20 4.83 -1.86 8.85
CA ASN A 20 5.21 -1.02 9.97
C ASN A 20 3.98 -0.50 10.72
N TYR A 21 2.96 -0.01 10.00
CA TYR A 21 1.70 0.44 10.57
C TYR A 21 1.00 -0.68 11.37
N LEU A 22 0.90 -1.89 10.80
CA LEU A 22 0.33 -3.05 11.49
C LEU A 22 1.06 -3.36 12.81
N ARG A 23 2.40 -3.25 12.81
CA ARG A 23 3.25 -3.53 13.98
C ARG A 23 3.12 -2.46 15.07
N VAL A 24 3.13 -1.18 14.69
CA VAL A 24 3.17 -0.04 15.62
C VAL A 24 1.77 0.29 16.13
N GLU A 25 0.82 0.49 15.22
CA GLU A 25 -0.53 0.97 15.56
C GLU A 25 -1.46 -0.14 16.01
N LYS A 26 -1.16 -1.41 15.67
CA LYS A 26 -1.94 -2.60 16.03
C LYS A 26 -3.45 -2.39 15.81
N PRO A 27 -3.88 -2.07 14.58
CA PRO A 27 -5.29 -1.84 14.28
C PRO A 27 -6.13 -3.06 14.68
N ARG A 28 -7.39 -2.80 15.07
CA ARG A 28 -8.35 -3.84 15.49
C ARG A 28 -9.10 -4.48 14.32
N ALA A 29 -9.03 -3.87 13.13
CA ALA A 29 -9.66 -4.38 11.92
C ALA A 29 -8.91 -3.93 10.67
N ALA A 30 -8.96 -4.75 9.61
CA ALA A 30 -8.36 -4.43 8.31
C ALA A 30 -8.87 -3.13 7.68
N SER A 31 -10.09 -2.68 8.00
CA SER A 31 -10.63 -1.39 7.50
C SER A 31 -9.84 -0.18 7.99
N GLN A 32 -9.19 -0.27 9.16
CA GLN A 32 -8.34 0.79 9.70
C GLN A 32 -7.01 0.94 8.96
N LEU A 33 -6.71 0.07 7.99
CA LEU A 33 -5.58 0.29 7.09
C LEU A 33 -5.79 1.49 6.17
N SER A 34 -7.02 2.02 6.08
CA SER A 34 -7.27 3.31 5.44
C SER A 34 -6.60 4.50 6.17
N ASP A 35 -6.33 4.38 7.47
CA ASP A 35 -5.58 5.38 8.24
C ASP A 35 -4.08 5.35 7.90
N CYS A 36 -3.59 4.28 7.25
CA CYS A 36 -2.22 4.19 6.73
C CYS A 36 -2.12 4.92 5.38
N TYR A 37 -1.93 6.25 5.42
CA TYR A 37 -1.78 7.11 4.23
C TYR A 37 -2.92 6.99 3.21
N GLY A 38 -4.14 6.68 3.66
CA GLY A 38 -5.29 6.51 2.77
C GLY A 38 -5.36 5.17 2.04
N ALA A 39 -4.51 4.18 2.37
CA ALA A 39 -4.44 2.92 1.63
C ALA A 39 -5.83 2.25 1.48
N GLY A 40 -6.18 1.89 0.24
CA GLY A 40 -7.46 1.26 -0.07
C GLY A 40 -8.64 2.22 -0.28
N THR A 41 -8.50 3.53 -0.08
CA THR A 41 -9.61 4.49 -0.28
C THR A 41 -9.75 4.99 -1.73
N GLY A 42 -8.75 4.75 -2.59
CA GLY A 42 -8.76 5.13 -4.01
C GLY A 42 -9.56 4.16 -4.87
N CYS A 43 -8.93 3.53 -5.86
CA CYS A 43 -9.63 2.61 -6.78
C CYS A 43 -10.10 1.29 -6.13
N GLY A 44 -9.77 1.01 -4.87
CA GLY A 44 -10.25 -0.15 -4.13
C GLY A 44 -9.57 -1.50 -4.41
N TRP A 45 -8.81 -1.63 -5.51
CA TRP A 45 -8.15 -2.89 -5.91
C TRP A 45 -7.31 -3.54 -4.79
N CYS A 46 -6.50 -2.73 -4.10
CA CYS A 46 -5.58 -3.23 -3.07
C CYS A 46 -6.27 -3.70 -1.77
N ARG A 47 -7.58 -3.49 -1.58
CA ARG A 47 -8.28 -3.82 -0.32
C ARG A 47 -8.18 -5.29 0.07
N THR A 48 -8.30 -6.20 -0.91
CA THR A 48 -8.19 -7.64 -0.65
C THR A 48 -6.79 -8.01 -0.17
N TYR A 49 -5.76 -7.40 -0.77
CA TYR A 49 -4.37 -7.61 -0.37
C TYR A 49 -4.11 -7.02 1.03
N LEU A 50 -4.62 -5.81 1.32
CA LEU A 50 -4.53 -5.20 2.67
C LEU A 50 -5.17 -6.09 3.75
N ARG A 51 -6.35 -6.65 3.46
CA ARG A 51 -7.03 -7.59 4.36
C ARG A 51 -6.19 -8.85 4.61
N ARG A 52 -5.65 -9.45 3.54
CA ARG A 52 -4.77 -10.63 3.65
C ARG A 52 -3.55 -10.33 4.53
N LEU A 53 -2.85 -9.21 4.31
CA LEU A 53 -1.71 -8.82 5.14
C LEU A 53 -2.10 -8.64 6.61
N TYR A 54 -3.24 -7.99 6.88
CA TYR A 54 -3.73 -7.84 8.24
C TYR A 54 -3.96 -9.19 8.91
N GLU A 55 -4.66 -10.10 8.23
CA GLU A 55 -4.98 -11.44 8.75
C GLU A 55 -3.70 -12.25 9.00
N GLU A 56 -2.75 -12.25 8.07
CA GLU A 56 -1.48 -12.96 8.20
C GLU A 56 -0.62 -12.41 9.33
N VAL A 57 -0.52 -11.09 9.48
CA VAL A 57 0.25 -10.48 10.57
C VAL A 57 -0.42 -10.75 11.91
N VAL A 58 -1.75 -10.72 11.99
CA VAL A 58 -2.49 -11.04 13.23
C VAL A 58 -2.37 -12.51 13.61
N GLN A 59 -2.43 -13.43 12.64
CA GLN A 59 -2.42 -14.88 12.90
C GLN A 59 -1.01 -15.46 13.05
N HIS A 60 -0.08 -15.02 12.22
CA HIS A 60 1.25 -15.62 12.06
C HIS A 60 2.39 -14.68 12.44
N GLY A 61 2.09 -13.40 12.72
CA GLY A 61 3.09 -12.39 13.05
C GLY A 61 3.88 -11.88 11.86
N GLN A 62 3.78 -12.49 10.68
CA GLN A 62 4.50 -12.12 9.45
C GLN A 62 3.66 -12.44 8.19
N PRO A 63 3.88 -11.75 7.06
CA PRO A 63 3.25 -12.06 5.77
C PRO A 63 3.69 -13.40 5.20
N SER A 64 2.85 -14.02 4.37
CA SER A 64 3.16 -15.28 3.69
C SER A 64 4.05 -15.09 2.45
N GLU A 65 4.74 -16.17 2.06
CA GLU A 65 5.57 -16.22 0.85
C GLU A 65 4.70 -16.40 -0.43
N GLY A 66 5.29 -16.17 -1.61
CA GLY A 66 4.63 -16.44 -2.89
C GLY A 66 3.76 -15.28 -3.42
N GLU A 67 4.23 -14.05 -3.27
CA GLU A 67 3.54 -12.86 -3.78
C GLU A 67 3.91 -12.53 -5.23
N PRO A 68 3.01 -11.89 -6.01
CA PRO A 68 3.32 -11.44 -7.37
C PRO A 68 4.47 -10.43 -7.40
N THR A 69 5.12 -10.24 -8.54
CA THR A 69 6.07 -9.12 -8.71
C THR A 69 5.31 -7.77 -8.70
N ALA A 70 6.02 -6.66 -8.47
CA ALA A 70 5.43 -5.32 -8.55
C ALA A 70 4.73 -5.07 -9.91
N GLU A 71 5.38 -5.49 -10.99
CA GLU A 71 4.88 -5.37 -12.36
C GLU A 71 3.59 -6.18 -12.57
N GLN A 72 3.58 -7.44 -12.11
CA GLN A 72 2.39 -8.29 -12.16
C GLN A 72 1.24 -7.68 -11.34
N TYR A 73 1.54 -7.13 -10.18
CA TYR A 73 0.55 -6.49 -9.31
C TYR A 73 -0.06 -5.24 -9.96
N ALA A 74 0.78 -4.39 -10.57
CA ALA A 74 0.34 -3.22 -11.31
C ALA A 74 -0.50 -3.59 -12.54
N ALA A 75 -0.10 -4.61 -13.30
CA ALA A 75 -0.85 -5.10 -14.45
C ALA A 75 -2.27 -5.60 -14.06
N GLN A 76 -2.38 -6.33 -12.96
CA GLN A 76 -3.66 -6.81 -12.43
C GLN A 76 -4.57 -5.65 -11.98
N ARG A 77 -4.01 -4.65 -11.29
CA ARG A 77 -4.77 -3.43 -10.95
C ARG A 77 -5.32 -2.76 -12.21
N SER A 78 -4.49 -2.64 -13.24
CA SER A 78 -4.88 -2.00 -14.48
C SER A 78 -6.03 -2.71 -15.17
N GLN A 79 -6.01 -4.05 -15.20
CA GLN A 79 -7.15 -4.83 -15.67
C GLN A 79 -8.43 -4.58 -14.85
N TYR A 80 -8.33 -4.60 -13.52
CA TYR A 80 -9.47 -4.34 -12.63
C TYR A 80 -10.11 -2.97 -12.88
N VAL A 81 -9.29 -1.93 -13.05
CA VAL A 81 -9.79 -0.56 -13.32
C VAL A 81 -10.45 -0.48 -14.69
N ARG A 82 -9.84 -1.06 -15.74
CA ARG A 82 -10.45 -1.10 -17.09
C ARG A 82 -11.76 -1.88 -17.13
N ALA A 83 -11.92 -2.88 -16.26
CA ALA A 83 -13.16 -3.64 -16.09
C ALA A 83 -14.24 -2.89 -15.27
N GLY A 84 -13.97 -1.65 -14.83
CA GLY A 84 -14.94 -0.83 -14.08
C GLY A 84 -14.96 -1.05 -12.57
N GLY A 85 -13.96 -1.74 -12.00
CA GLY A 85 -13.92 -2.05 -10.56
C GLY A 85 -13.77 -0.82 -9.65
N GLY A 86 -13.23 0.28 -10.16
CA GLY A 86 -13.09 1.53 -9.42
C GLY A 86 -12.27 2.55 -10.19
N THR A 87 -12.33 3.82 -9.75
CA THR A 87 -11.63 4.93 -10.43
C THR A 87 -10.43 5.39 -9.60
N PRO A 88 -9.20 5.35 -10.15
CA PRO A 88 -8.03 5.96 -9.51
C PRO A 88 -8.20 7.46 -9.30
N PRO A 89 -7.75 8.01 -8.17
CA PRO A 89 -7.69 9.47 -7.98
C PRO A 89 -6.63 10.11 -8.91
N PRO A 90 -6.70 11.44 -9.10
CA PRO A 90 -5.64 12.19 -9.79
C PRO A 90 -4.26 11.94 -9.13
N GLY A 91 -3.22 11.79 -9.95
CA GLY A 91 -1.85 11.54 -9.48
C GLY A 91 -1.52 10.08 -9.16
N ALA A 92 -2.49 9.15 -9.23
CA ALA A 92 -2.23 7.72 -9.06
C ALA A 92 -1.33 7.14 -10.16
N THR A 93 -0.65 6.03 -9.87
CA THR A 93 0.16 5.29 -10.85
C THR A 93 -0.69 4.99 -12.10
N PRO A 94 -0.21 5.34 -13.30
CA PRO A 94 -1.02 5.24 -14.51
C PRO A 94 -1.44 3.80 -14.84
N ILE A 95 -2.66 3.64 -15.34
CA ILE A 95 -3.25 2.35 -15.74
C ILE A 95 -2.62 1.78 -17.03
N ASN A 96 -1.84 2.61 -17.73
CA ASN A 96 -1.21 2.27 -19.01
C ASN A 96 0.33 2.37 -18.99
N SER A 97 0.96 2.58 -17.83
CA SER A 97 2.42 2.70 -17.76
C SER A 97 3.07 1.39 -17.29
N PRO A 98 3.91 0.75 -18.12
CA PRO A 98 4.82 -0.28 -17.65
C PRO A 98 6.05 0.43 -17.08
N THR A 99 6.09 0.71 -15.79
CA THR A 99 7.35 1.12 -15.17
C THR A 99 7.41 0.70 -13.71
N GLY A 100 8.01 -0.46 -13.50
CA GLY A 100 8.72 -0.76 -12.27
C GLY A 100 10.07 -0.04 -12.29
N HIS A 101 10.45 0.47 -11.12
CA HIS A 101 11.74 1.04 -10.77
C HIS A 101 12.07 2.41 -11.38
N ASP A 102 11.64 3.46 -10.67
CA ASP A 102 12.19 4.82 -10.83
C ASP A 102 13.33 4.97 -9.80
N PRO A 103 14.62 4.89 -10.21
CA PRO A 103 15.76 4.98 -9.28
C PRO A 103 15.94 6.39 -8.68
N ASP A 104 15.17 7.39 -9.16
CA ASP A 104 15.26 8.78 -8.75
C ASP A 104 14.26 9.18 -7.66
N ARG A 105 13.44 8.24 -7.15
CA ARG A 105 12.65 8.47 -5.92
C ARG A 105 13.51 8.25 -4.68
N THR A 106 14.46 9.16 -4.48
CA THR A 106 15.22 9.24 -3.24
C THR A 106 14.28 9.57 -2.08
N ALA A 107 14.37 8.74 -1.04
CA ALA A 107 14.13 8.99 0.38
C ALA A 107 13.15 10.12 0.80
N GLY A 108 12.10 9.71 1.53
CA GLY A 108 11.61 10.47 2.68
C GLY A 108 10.84 11.76 2.38
N SER A 109 9.52 11.68 2.45
CA SER A 109 8.69 12.84 2.80
C SER A 109 7.63 12.37 3.79
N ASP A 110 8.12 11.81 4.90
CA ASP A 110 7.34 11.79 6.12
C ASP A 110 7.47 13.19 6.75
N PRO A 111 6.36 13.92 6.98
CA PRO A 111 6.42 15.14 7.75
C PRO A 111 6.92 14.82 9.17
N PRO A 112 7.81 15.64 9.76
CA PRO A 112 8.28 15.40 11.12
C PRO A 112 7.10 15.39 12.10
N PRO A 113 7.13 14.55 13.16
CA PRO A 113 6.10 14.58 14.19
C PRO A 113 6.06 15.97 14.85
N PRO A 114 4.88 16.43 15.31
CA PRO A 114 4.79 17.70 16.01
C PRO A 114 5.62 17.65 17.30
N ASP A 115 6.44 18.68 17.49
CA ASP A 115 7.30 18.92 18.65
C ASP A 115 6.50 18.77 19.96
N GLU A 116 6.81 17.74 20.77
CA GLU A 116 6.26 17.63 22.12
C GLU A 116 6.86 18.73 23.00
N PRO A 117 6.04 19.58 23.67
CA PRO A 117 6.58 20.55 24.61
C PRO A 117 7.09 19.81 25.85
N GLY A 118 8.41 19.90 26.07
CA GLY A 118 9.10 19.37 27.25
C GLY A 118 8.65 20.01 28.58
N PRO A 119 9.05 19.40 29.72
CA PRO A 119 8.54 19.70 31.06
C PRO A 119 8.92 21.08 31.61
#